data_AF-A0A7C4H8T9-F1
#
_entry.id   AF-A0A7C4H8T9-F1
#
_cell.length_a   1.000
_cell.length_b   1.000
_cell.length_c   1.000
_cell.angle_alpha   90.00
_cell.angle_beta   90.00
_cell.angle_gamma   90.00
#
_symmetry.space_group_name_H-M   'P 1'
#
loop_
_entity.id
_entity.type
_entity.pdbx_description
1 polymer ?
#
loop_
_entity_poly.entity_id
_entity_poly.type
_entity_poly.pdbx_seq_one_letter_code
_entity_poly.pdbx_strand_id
1 'polypeptide(L)' 'MKKLVFKLDYAGKILSGEKTTTIRLSTNLREGDIVEVYVGHVRIGKALIKRIYRKKLKDLSDEEIRSDGFKSI' A
#
# COMPACT_ATOMS: atom_id res chain seq x y z
N MET A 1 -17.81 -1.28 -2.41
CA MET A 1 -16.57 -2.07 -2.23
C MET A 1 -15.42 -1.10 -1.96
N LYS A 2 -14.50 -1.43 -1.04
CA LYS A 2 -13.41 -0.52 -0.64
C LYS A 2 -12.33 -0.46 -1.74
N LYS A 3 -11.73 0.72 -1.94
CA LYS A 3 -10.74 0.99 -3.01
C LYS A 3 -9.41 1.45 -2.43
N LEU A 4 -8.32 1.00 -3.04
CA LEU A 4 -6.96 1.42 -2.73
C LEU A 4 -6.30 1.91 -4.03
N VAL A 5 -6.06 3.21 -4.12
CA VAL A 5 -5.52 3.86 -5.32
C VAL A 5 -4.04 4.17 -5.15
N PHE A 6 -3.24 3.83 -6.15
CA PHE A 6 -1.81 4.10 -6.26
C PHE A 6 -1.49 4.97 -7.48
N LYS A 7 -0.32 5.62 -7.46
CA LYS A 7 0.25 6.30 -8.61
C LYS A 7 0.69 5.31 -9.69
N LEU A 8 0.78 5.78 -10.94
CA LEU A 8 1.06 4.95 -12.13
C LEU A 8 2.38 4.17 -12.06
N ASP A 9 3.40 4.79 -11.48
CA ASP A 9 4.73 4.22 -11.25
C ASP A 9 4.75 2.95 -10.39
N TYR A 10 3.73 2.73 -9.56
CA TYR A 10 3.63 1.52 -8.75
C TYR A 10 3.01 0.31 -9.48
N ALA A 11 2.46 0.48 -10.69
CA ALA A 11 1.78 -0.61 -11.41
C ALA A 11 2.64 -1.87 -11.52
N GLY A 12 3.87 -1.72 -12.03
CA GLY A 12 4.78 -2.85 -12.23
C GLY A 12 5.11 -3.57 -10.92
N LYS A 13 5.43 -2.83 -9.86
CA LYS A 13 5.79 -3.40 -8.56
C LYS A 13 4.63 -4.09 -7.85
N ILE A 14 3.41 -3.59 -8.03
CA ILE A 14 2.22 -4.23 -7.45
C ILE A 14 1.89 -5.51 -8.22
N LEU A 15 1.91 -5.46 -9.55
CA LEU A 15 1.61 -6.61 -10.40
C LEU A 15 2.66 -7.73 -10.29
N SER A 16 3.93 -7.38 -10.08
CA SER A 16 5.00 -8.35 -9.83
C SER A 16 4.96 -8.96 -8.41
N GLY A 17 4.19 -8.37 -7.49
CA GLY A 17 4.16 -8.76 -6.09
C GLY A 17 5.32 -8.23 -5.25
N GLU A 18 6.20 -7.39 -5.81
CA GLU A 18 7.30 -6.74 -5.09
C GLU A 18 6.77 -5.77 -4.02
N LYS A 19 5.76 -4.97 -4.37
CA LYS A 19 5.14 -4.02 -3.45
C LYS A 19 3.96 -4.66 -2.73
N THR A 20 4.15 -4.96 -1.45
CA THR A 20 3.12 -5.58 -0.58
C THR A 20 2.65 -4.66 0.56
N THR A 21 3.33 -3.53 0.78
CA THR A 21 3.06 -2.61 1.89
C THR A 21 2.75 -1.20 1.37
N THR A 22 1.90 -0.46 2.09
CA THR A 22 1.67 0.97 1.87
C THR A 22 1.57 1.76 3.16
N ILE A 23 2.22 2.93 3.22
CA ILE A 23 2.11 3.85 4.35
C ILE A 23 1.11 4.94 3.99
N ARG A 24 0.14 5.20 4.88
CA ARG A 24 -0.87 6.24 4.71
C ARG A 24 -1.05 7.01 6.00
N LEU A 25 -1.26 8.33 5.88
CA LEU A 25 -1.54 9.20 7.02
C LEU A 25 -2.79 8.76 7.78
N SER A 26 -3.82 8.32 7.04
CA SER A 26 -5.05 7.76 7.61
C SER A 26 -5.66 6.73 6.66
N THR A 27 -6.51 5.87 7.22
CA THR A 27 -7.25 4.85 6.46
C THR A 27 -8.53 4.47 7.21
N ASN A 28 -9.58 4.14 6.45
CA ASN A 28 -10.81 3.53 6.95
C ASN A 28 -10.86 2.00 6.70
N LEU A 29 -9.77 1.43 6.19
CA LEU A 29 -9.62 -0.01 6.00
C LEU A 29 -9.39 -0.73 7.34
N ARG A 30 -9.68 -2.03 7.35
CA ARG A 30 -9.52 -2.95 8.48
C ARG A 30 -8.82 -4.22 8.00
N GLU A 31 -8.17 -4.91 8.92
CA GLU A 31 -7.64 -6.25 8.67
C GLU A 31 -8.79 -7.18 8.25
N GLY A 32 -8.52 -8.02 7.24
CA GLY A 32 -9.52 -8.89 6.61
C GLY A 32 -10.31 -8.25 5.47
N ASP A 33 -10.19 -6.93 5.24
CA ASP A 33 -10.85 -6.29 4.09
C ASP A 33 -10.29 -6.82 2.76
N ILE A 34 -11.18 -7.12 1.81
CA ILE A 34 -10.83 -7.27 0.40
C ILE A 34 -11.07 -5.93 -0.29
N VAL A 35 -10.01 -5.36 -0.87
CA VAL A 35 -10.05 -4.05 -1.55
C VAL A 35 -9.78 -4.19 -3.04
N GLU A 36 -10.40 -3.35 -3.86
CA GLU A 36 -10.00 -3.19 -5.26
C GLU A 36 -8.76 -2.31 -5.34
N VAL A 37 -7.73 -2.81 -6.03
CA VAL A 37 -6.49 -2.07 -6.25
C VAL A 37 -6.57 -1.36 -7.59
N TYR A 38 -6.35 -0.05 -7.55
CA TYR A 38 -6.33 0.83 -8.71
C TYR A 38 -4.96 1.47 -8.85
N VAL A 39 -4.54 1.64 -10.09
CA VAL A 39 -3.38 2.46 -10.45
C VAL A 39 -3.86 3.55 -11.40
N GLY A 40 -3.82 4.79 -10.92
CA GLY A 40 -4.58 5.89 -11.53
C GLY A 40 -6.07 5.54 -11.61
N HIS A 41 -6.61 5.49 -12.83
CA HIS A 41 -8.02 5.14 -13.10
C HIS A 41 -8.24 3.67 -13.48
N VAL A 42 -7.15 2.88 -13.61
CA VAL A 42 -7.22 1.49 -14.07
C VAL A 42 -7.29 0.55 -12.88
N ARG A 43 -8.29 -0.34 -12.85
CA ARG A 43 -8.36 -1.42 -11.85
C ARG A 43 -7.39 -2.52 -12.25
N ILE A 44 -6.45 -2.85 -11.38
CA ILE A 44 -5.41 -3.86 -11.65
C ILE A 44 -5.61 -5.17 -10.88
N GLY A 45 -6.51 -5.19 -9.88
CA GLY A 45 -6.79 -6.42 -9.15
C GLY A 45 -7.57 -6.22 -7.86
N LYS A 46 -7.51 -7.23 -6.99
CA LYS A 46 -8.00 -7.20 -5.61
C LYS A 46 -6.87 -7.60 -4.67
N ALA A 47 -6.89 -7.05 -3.45
CA ALA A 47 -5.92 -7.40 -2.41
C ALA A 47 -6.64 -7.63 -1.07
N LEU A 48 -6.10 -8.56 -0.27
CA LEU A 48 -6.51 -8.80 1.11
C LEU A 48 -5.63 -7.97 2.05
N ILE A 49 -6.24 -7.17 2.90
CA ILE A 49 -5.52 -6.44 3.95
C ILE A 49 -5.18 -7.40 5.08
N LYS A 50 -3.92 -7.82 5.16
CA LYS A 50 -3.45 -8.77 6.19
C LYS A 50 -3.22 -8.12 7.55
N ARG A 51 -2.70 -6.88 7.59
CA ARG A 51 -2.34 -6.19 8.83
C ARG A 51 -2.48 -4.67 8.68
N ILE A 52 -2.89 -3.98 9.75
CA ILE A 52 -2.85 -2.52 9.87
C ILE A 52 -2.27 -2.15 11.22
N TYR A 53 -1.26 -1.29 11.23
CA TYR A 53 -0.69 -0.73 12.46
C TYR A 53 -0.41 0.77 12.28
N ARG A 54 -0.30 1.48 13.40
CA ARG A 54 0.04 2.91 13.42
C ARG A 54 1.42 3.09 14.03
N LYS A 55 2.22 3.95 13.39
CA LYS A 55 3.57 4.32 13.83
C LYS A 55 3.75 5.84 13.65
N LYS A 56 4.59 6.46 14.46
CA LYS A 56 5.02 7.84 14.15
C LYS A 56 6.01 7.78 12.99
N LEU A 57 6.02 8.82 12.15
CA LEU A 57 6.96 8.93 11.02
C LEU A 57 8.41 8.69 11.45
N LYS A 58 8.84 9.33 12.53
CA LYS A 58 10.18 9.18 13.12
C LYS A 58 10.53 7.77 13.59
N ASP A 59 9.54 6.92 13.78
CA ASP A 59 9.74 5.56 14.28
C ASP A 59 9.75 4.55 13.11
N LEU A 60 9.47 4.95 11.87
CA LEU A 60 9.51 4.06 10.69
C LEU A 60 10.93 3.53 10.46
N SER A 61 11.04 2.23 10.19
CA SER A 61 12.32 1.61 9.83
C SER A 61 12.61 1.81 8.34
N ASP A 62 13.89 1.85 7.97
CA ASP A 62 14.33 1.93 6.57
C ASP A 62 13.77 0.80 5.69
N GLU A 63 13.53 -0.38 6.29
CA GLU A 63 12.94 -1.52 5.59
C GLU A 63 11.47 -1.29 5.26
N GLU A 64 10.68 -0.72 6.18
CA GLU A 64 9.29 -0.33 5.95
C GLU A 64 9.18 0.75 4.86
N ILE A 65 10.09 1.72 4.89
CA ILE A 65 10.18 2.82 3.91
C ILE A 65 10.52 2.27 2.52
N ARG A 66 11.52 1.40 2.43
CA ARG A 66 11.92 0.73 1.17
C ARG A 66 10.82 -0.16 0.62
N SER A 67 10.11 -0.89 1.49
CA SER A 67 8.98 -1.74 1.11
C SER A 67 7.78 -0.93 0.59
N ASP A 68 7.59 0.30 1.07
CA ASP A 68 6.63 1.24 0.49
C ASP A 68 7.13 1.90 -0.81
N GLY A 69 8.42 1.78 -1.12
CA GLY A 69 9.04 2.25 -2.35
C GLY A 69 9.72 3.61 -2.23
N PHE A 70 10.04 4.05 -1.02
CA PHE A 70 10.83 5.26 -0.76
C PHE A 70 12.30 4.93 -0.47
N LYS A 71 13.20 5.89 -0.70
CA LYS A 71 14.65 5.71 -0.46
C LYS A 71 15.06 6.03 0.99
N SER A 72 14.37 6.96 1.64
CA SER A 72 14.57 7.39 3.03
C SER A 72 13.29 8.06 3.57
N ILE A 73 13.26 8.36 4.88
CA ILE A 73 12.30 9.33 5.48
C ILE A 73 12.40 10.68 4.79
#